data_AF-A0A382LMJ7-F1
#
_entry.id   AF-A0A382LMJ7-F1
#
_cell.length_a   1.000
_cell.length_b   1.000
_cell.length_c   1.000
_cell.angle_alpha   90.00
_cell.angle_beta   90.00
_cell.angle_gamma   90.00
#
_symmetry.space_group_name_H-M   'P 1'
#
loop_
_entity.id
_entity.type
_entity.pdbx_description
1 polymer ?
#
loop_
_entity_poly.entity_id
_entity_poly.type
_entity_poly.pdbx_seq_one_letter_code
_entity_poly.pdbx_strand_id
1 'polypeptide(L)'
;MKTQRKLLLRWLGWFGLINGFIAALIGLRYLFFYSFPDDAWALSYVPLATITHFIILIYLPIALLLIPLTLIIPNKRLIFSLAIFFTTLIITSLIVDANFFAENRYHLSFLTSVLFDSTTYVLIALQFLIFLAFESMLANQLFRLLNRTGKKSMHGKQIACLIVICWGYVQGLHIWADATYYNAITGFTRYLPAYRPIHAKRDLARLGWIDSEALRNERAVEKLGEAFSEEL
;
A
#
# COMPACT_ATOMS: atom_id res chain seq x y z
N MET A 1 14.98 17.02 25.74
CA MET A 1 14.19 17.18 24.48
C MET A 1 14.75 16.43 23.27
N LYS A 2 16.01 16.63 22.84
CA LYS A 2 16.56 15.97 21.62
C LYS A 2 16.53 14.43 21.67
N THR A 3 16.79 13.82 22.83
CA THR A 3 16.76 12.35 23.01
C THR A 3 15.34 11.79 22.88
N GLN A 4 14.35 12.47 23.45
CA GLN A 4 12.94 12.10 23.36
C GLN A 4 12.42 12.17 21.92
N ARG A 5 12.77 13.23 21.18
CA ARG A 5 12.44 13.36 19.74
C ARG A 5 12.98 12.19 18.92
N LYS A 6 14.27 11.86 19.08
CA LYS A 6 14.90 10.74 18.36
C LYS A 6 14.23 9.40 18.68
N LEU A 7 13.85 9.18 19.94
CA LEU A 7 13.15 7.97 20.35
C LEU A 7 11.75 7.89 19.73
N LEU A 8 11.00 9.00 19.69
CA LEU A 8 9.67 9.07 19.08
C LEU A 8 9.73 8.84 17.57
N LEU A 9 10.68 9.44 16.85
CA LEU A 9 10.85 9.22 15.42
C LEU A 9 11.25 7.77 15.12
N ARG A 10 12.15 7.19 15.93
CA ARG A 10 12.50 5.77 15.80
C ARG A 10 11.30 4.87 16.09
N TRP A 11 10.48 5.20 17.09
CA TRP A 11 9.27 4.48 17.41
C TRP A 11 8.23 4.56 16.28
N LEU A 12 7.97 5.74 15.72
CA LEU A 12 7.11 5.92 14.54
C LEU A 12 7.61 5.09 13.34
N GLY A 13 8.93 5.06 13.13
CA GLY A 13 9.56 4.22 12.12
C GLY A 13 9.19 2.74 12.32
N TRP A 14 9.49 2.14 13.47
CA TRP A 14 9.18 0.73 13.71
C TRP A 14 7.69 0.42 13.77
N PHE A 15 6.89 1.33 14.33
CA PHE A 15 5.44 1.17 14.44
C PHE A 15 4.78 1.15 13.06
N GLY A 16 5.18 2.08 12.18
CA GLY A 16 4.74 2.11 10.79
C GLY A 16 5.17 0.87 10.01
N LEU A 17 6.39 0.36 10.24
CA LEU A 17 6.89 -0.82 9.53
C LEU A 17 6.09 -2.08 9.89
N ILE A 18 5.90 -2.33 11.19
CA ILE A 18 5.14 -3.50 11.67
C ILE A 18 3.72 -3.44 11.14
N ASN A 19 3.08 -2.27 11.22
CA ASN A 19 1.73 -2.09 10.70
C ASN A 19 1.64 -2.16 9.18
N GLY A 20 2.68 -1.74 8.46
CA GLY A 20 2.81 -1.95 7.03
C GLY A 20 2.79 -3.43 6.65
N PHE A 21 3.50 -4.28 7.41
CA PHE A 21 3.45 -5.73 7.22
C PHE A 21 2.09 -6.32 7.59
N ILE A 22 1.45 -5.86 8.68
CA ILE A 22 0.09 -6.29 9.04
C ILE A 22 -0.90 -5.94 7.91
N ALA A 23 -0.82 -4.72 7.38
CA ALA A 23 -1.63 -4.28 6.25
C ALA A 23 -1.33 -5.12 4.99
N ALA A 24 -0.07 -5.46 4.72
CA ALA A 24 0.29 -6.35 3.61
C ALA A 24 -0.29 -7.76 3.78
N LEU A 25 -0.29 -8.31 5.00
CA LEU A 25 -0.91 -9.61 5.30
C LEU A 25 -2.42 -9.60 5.08
N ILE A 26 -3.11 -8.54 5.53
CA ILE A 26 -4.54 -8.34 5.22
C ILE A 26 -4.74 -8.24 3.71
N GLY A 27 -3.84 -7.53 3.03
CA GLY A 27 -3.82 -7.33 1.59
C GLY A 27 -3.65 -8.59 0.76
N LEU A 28 -3.11 -9.68 1.32
CA LEU A 28 -3.05 -10.98 0.63
C LEU A 28 -4.44 -11.47 0.22
N ARG A 29 -5.50 -11.06 0.94
CA ARG A 29 -6.88 -11.39 0.59
C ARG A 29 -7.28 -10.91 -0.80
N TYR A 30 -6.76 -9.77 -1.28
CA TYR A 30 -7.03 -9.30 -2.65
C TYR A 30 -6.42 -10.21 -3.70
N LEU A 31 -5.25 -10.81 -3.39
CA LEU A 31 -4.51 -11.67 -4.30
C LEU A 31 -5.19 -13.03 -4.53
N PHE A 32 -6.07 -13.47 -3.62
CA PHE A 32 -6.85 -14.70 -3.82
C PHE A 32 -7.83 -14.62 -4.99
N PHE A 33 -8.14 -13.41 -5.45
CA PHE A 33 -9.01 -13.18 -6.60
C PHE A 33 -8.24 -12.75 -7.85
N TYR A 34 -6.90 -12.71 -7.75
CA TYR A 34 -6.01 -12.42 -8.85
C TYR A 34 -5.57 -13.71 -9.53
N SER A 35 -5.83 -13.82 -10.83
CA SER A 35 -5.28 -14.90 -11.66
C SER A 35 -3.83 -14.54 -12.01
N PHE A 36 -2.88 -15.25 -11.40
CA PHE A 36 -1.46 -15.04 -11.66
C PHE A 36 -1.12 -15.46 -13.11
N PRO A 37 -0.58 -14.55 -13.94
CA PRO A 37 -0.06 -14.90 -15.25
C PRO A 37 1.22 -15.75 -15.12
N ASP A 38 1.45 -16.64 -16.09
CA ASP A 38 2.72 -17.38 -16.24
C ASP A 38 3.84 -16.47 -16.81
N ASP A 39 4.06 -15.33 -16.17
CA ASP A 39 5.07 -14.34 -16.55
C ASP A 39 5.98 -14.00 -15.36
N ALA A 40 7.29 -14.04 -15.60
CA ALA A 40 8.30 -13.80 -14.57
C ALA A 40 8.27 -12.36 -14.03
N TRP A 41 7.95 -11.38 -14.88
CA TRP A 41 7.85 -9.98 -14.45
C TRP A 41 6.61 -9.75 -13.59
N ALA A 42 5.47 -10.33 -13.94
CA ALA A 42 4.26 -10.29 -13.12
C ALA A 42 4.46 -10.99 -11.77
N LEU A 43 5.11 -12.17 -11.76
CA LEU A 43 5.39 -12.92 -10.53
C LEU A 43 6.32 -12.18 -9.56
N SER A 44 7.25 -11.37 -10.07
CA SER A 44 8.09 -10.50 -9.24
C SER A 44 7.37 -9.21 -8.83
N TYR A 45 6.61 -8.61 -9.75
CA TYR A 45 5.91 -7.34 -9.55
C TYR A 45 4.81 -7.43 -8.49
N VAL A 46 3.90 -8.40 -8.60
CA VAL A 46 2.71 -8.52 -7.74
C VAL A 46 3.02 -8.55 -6.23
N PRO A 47 3.89 -9.44 -5.72
CA PRO A 47 4.20 -9.48 -4.29
C PRO A 47 4.94 -8.23 -3.82
N LEU A 48 5.90 -7.72 -4.61
CA LEU A 48 6.65 -6.51 -4.26
C LEU A 48 5.74 -5.27 -4.25
N ALA A 49 4.87 -5.13 -5.24
CA ALA A 49 3.88 -4.06 -5.32
C ALA A 49 2.94 -4.10 -4.12
N THR A 50 2.44 -5.29 -3.76
CA THR A 50 1.57 -5.50 -2.60
C THR A 50 2.26 -5.05 -1.30
N ILE A 51 3.46 -5.57 -1.02
CA ILE A 51 4.18 -5.28 0.22
C ILE A 51 4.53 -3.79 0.31
N THR A 52 5.11 -3.23 -0.76
CA THR A 52 5.56 -1.83 -0.75
C THR A 52 4.40 -0.86 -0.70
N HIS A 53 3.28 -1.15 -1.37
CA HIS A 53 2.06 -0.33 -1.32
C HIS A 53 1.50 -0.23 0.09
N PHE A 54 1.26 -1.36 0.77
CA PHE A 54 0.66 -1.33 2.11
C PHE A 54 1.59 -0.75 3.17
N ILE A 55 2.91 -0.93 3.02
CA ILE A 55 3.89 -0.22 3.85
C ILE A 55 3.74 1.29 3.65
N ILE A 56 3.72 1.78 2.41
CA ILE A 56 3.60 3.21 2.11
C ILE A 56 2.25 3.78 2.58
N LEU A 57 1.17 3.03 2.40
CA LEU A 57 -0.17 3.42 2.83
C LEU A 57 -0.21 3.76 4.34
N ILE A 58 0.42 2.92 5.17
CA ILE A 58 0.55 3.16 6.61
C ILE A 58 1.50 4.33 6.91
N TYR A 59 2.62 4.42 6.18
CA TYR A 59 3.57 5.50 6.39
C TYR A 59 3.09 6.87 5.92
N LEU A 60 2.10 6.96 5.05
CA LEU A 60 1.61 8.23 4.49
C LEU A 60 1.17 9.23 5.58
N PRO A 61 0.21 8.91 6.47
CA PRO A 61 -0.16 9.82 7.57
C PRO A 61 0.99 10.03 8.57
N ILE A 62 1.83 9.01 8.79
CA ILE A 62 2.99 9.13 9.68
C ILE A 62 3.97 10.18 9.15
N ALA A 63 4.32 10.09 7.86
CA ALA A 63 5.30 10.96 7.23
C ALA A 63 4.77 12.38 7.03
N LEU A 64 3.52 12.53 6.58
CA LEU A 64 2.95 13.84 6.28
C LEU A 64 2.48 14.60 7.52
N LEU A 65 2.00 13.91 8.57
CA LEU A 65 1.42 14.55 9.75
C LEU A 65 2.28 14.36 10.99
N LEU A 66 2.62 13.11 11.33
CA LEU A 66 3.22 12.81 12.63
C LEU A 66 4.70 13.15 12.73
N ILE A 67 5.48 12.99 11.65
CA ILE A 67 6.89 13.38 11.63
C ILE A 67 7.01 14.91 11.81
N PRO A 68 6.36 15.77 11.00
CA PRO A 68 6.39 17.22 11.21
C PRO A 68 5.91 17.62 12.61
N LEU A 69 4.79 17.04 13.07
CA LEU A 69 4.26 17.31 14.41
C LEU A 69 5.26 16.94 15.51
N THR A 70 5.98 15.82 15.38
CA THR A 70 7.01 15.41 16.34
C THR A 70 8.21 16.37 16.39
N LEU A 71 8.55 16.97 15.25
CA LEU A 71 9.64 17.94 15.15
C LEU A 71 9.27 19.27 15.85
N ILE A 72 8.03 19.72 15.70
CA ILE A 72 7.50 20.95 16.30
C ILE A 72 7.16 20.72 17.79
N ILE A 73 6.30 19.75 18.07
CA ILE A 73 5.74 19.45 19.40
C ILE A 73 6.07 17.98 19.78
N PRO A 74 7.16 17.72 20.51
CA PRO A 74 7.58 16.36 20.87
C PRO A 74 6.79 15.76 22.04
N ASN A 75 5.45 15.83 21.99
CA ASN A 75 4.56 15.31 23.01
C ASN A 75 4.23 13.83 22.74
N LYS A 76 4.77 12.95 23.59
CA LYS A 76 4.57 11.49 23.48
C LYS A 76 3.09 11.11 23.44
N ARG A 77 2.26 11.65 24.33
CA ARG A 77 0.85 11.25 24.44
C ARG A 77 0.10 11.55 23.14
N LEU A 78 0.26 12.77 22.64
CA LEU A 78 -0.37 13.21 21.40
C LEU A 78 0.08 12.36 20.20
N ILE A 79 1.39 12.17 20.01
CA ILE A 79 1.94 11.42 18.88
C ILE A 79 1.49 9.95 18.92
N PHE A 80 1.47 9.35 20.11
CA PHE A 80 1.01 7.96 20.28
C PHE A 80 -0.47 7.83 19.96
N SER A 81 -1.31 8.69 20.54
CA SER A 81 -2.75 8.65 20.31
C SER A 81 -3.09 8.83 18.83
N LEU A 82 -2.45 9.78 18.14
CA LEU A 82 -2.67 9.99 16.71
C LEU A 82 -2.15 8.82 15.85
N ALA A 83 -0.96 8.29 16.15
CA ALA A 83 -0.42 7.13 15.43
C ALA A 83 -1.33 5.91 15.56
N ILE A 84 -1.75 5.59 16.79
CA ILE A 84 -2.66 4.47 17.06
C ILE A 84 -3.99 4.69 16.34
N PHE A 85 -4.56 5.90 16.42
CA PHE A 85 -5.83 6.22 15.78
C PHE A 85 -5.78 6.08 14.26
N PHE A 86 -4.79 6.69 13.59
CA PHE A 86 -4.65 6.61 12.13
C PHE A 86 -4.42 5.17 11.65
N THR A 87 -3.52 4.43 12.31
CA THR A 87 -3.28 3.03 11.94
C THR A 87 -4.54 2.18 12.13
N THR A 88 -5.24 2.33 13.27
CA THR A 88 -6.49 1.61 13.54
C THR A 88 -7.53 1.91 12.46
N LEU A 89 -7.65 3.18 12.07
CA LEU A 89 -8.57 3.60 11.02
C LEU A 89 -8.22 2.97 9.67
N ILE A 90 -6.94 2.96 9.29
CA ILE A 90 -6.47 2.35 8.03
C ILE A 90 -6.70 0.84 8.05
N ILE A 91 -6.27 0.13 9.09
CA ILE A 91 -6.41 -1.33 9.19
C ILE A 91 -7.89 -1.73 9.20
N THR A 92 -8.72 -1.02 9.96
CA THR A 92 -10.17 -1.29 9.99
C THR A 92 -10.76 -1.10 8.59
N SER A 93 -10.47 0.03 7.94
CA SER A 93 -10.95 0.31 6.59
C SER A 93 -10.47 -0.74 5.59
N LEU A 94 -9.22 -1.20 5.71
CA LEU A 94 -8.63 -2.19 4.83
C LEU A 94 -9.30 -3.56 4.96
N ILE A 95 -9.64 -3.99 6.17
CA ILE A 95 -10.35 -5.26 6.39
C ILE A 95 -11.78 -5.18 5.85
N VAL A 96 -12.47 -4.06 6.07
CA VAL A 96 -13.82 -3.85 5.51
C VAL A 96 -13.76 -3.86 3.99
N ASP A 97 -12.81 -3.14 3.38
CA ASP A 97 -12.60 -3.16 1.94
C ASP A 97 -12.26 -4.56 1.41
N ALA A 98 -11.38 -5.31 2.08
CA ALA A 98 -10.99 -6.65 1.65
C ALA A 98 -12.15 -7.66 1.72
N ASN A 99 -13.04 -7.53 2.71
CA ASN A 99 -14.25 -8.32 2.79
C ASN A 99 -15.26 -7.91 1.71
N PHE A 100 -15.45 -6.60 1.50
CA PHE A 100 -16.33 -6.08 0.45
C PHE A 100 -15.86 -6.50 -0.95
N PHE A 101 -14.57 -6.37 -1.23
CA PHE A 101 -13.94 -6.77 -2.48
C PHE A 101 -14.06 -8.28 -2.74
N ALA A 102 -13.99 -9.09 -1.67
CA ALA A 102 -14.13 -10.54 -1.75
C ALA A 102 -15.50 -10.98 -2.32
N GLU A 103 -16.53 -10.16 -2.15
CA GLU A 103 -17.85 -10.42 -2.72
C GLU A 103 -18.08 -9.67 -4.04
N ASN A 104 -17.61 -8.43 -4.12
CA ASN A 104 -18.02 -7.50 -5.18
C ASN A 104 -17.00 -7.34 -6.32
N ARG A 105 -15.73 -7.74 -6.13
CA ARG A 105 -14.62 -7.56 -7.10
C ARG A 105 -14.31 -6.10 -7.48
N TYR A 106 -14.81 -5.14 -6.71
CA TYR A 106 -14.41 -3.74 -6.75
C TYR A 106 -14.27 -3.18 -5.33
N HIS A 107 -13.46 -2.13 -5.19
CA HIS A 107 -13.16 -1.54 -3.88
C HIS A 107 -14.32 -0.69 -3.34
N LEU A 108 -14.42 -0.65 -2.02
CA LEU A 108 -15.38 0.14 -1.29
C LEU A 108 -15.22 1.62 -1.61
N SER A 109 -16.34 2.26 -1.91
CA SER A 109 -16.45 3.70 -2.10
C SER A 109 -17.28 4.30 -0.98
N PHE A 110 -17.23 5.62 -0.82
CA PHE A 110 -18.12 6.31 0.12
C PHE A 110 -19.59 6.07 -0.20
N LEU A 111 -19.97 6.01 -1.47
CA LEU A 111 -21.37 5.79 -1.87
C LEU A 111 -21.85 4.39 -1.50
N THR A 112 -20.99 3.38 -1.71
CA THR A 112 -21.35 1.99 -1.39
C THR A 112 -21.29 1.71 0.11
N SER A 113 -20.46 2.42 0.88
CA SER A 113 -20.41 2.26 2.33
C SER A 113 -21.63 2.82 3.06
N VAL A 114 -22.38 3.77 2.46
CA VAL A 114 -23.63 4.31 3.01
C VAL A 114 -24.80 3.31 2.88
N LEU A 115 -24.66 2.30 2.02
CA LEU A 115 -25.70 1.28 1.79
C LEU A 115 -25.64 0.10 2.77
N PHE A 116 -24.67 0.10 3.69
CA PHE A 116 -24.57 -0.95 4.69
C PHE A 116 -25.75 -0.95 5.66
N ASP A 117 -26.13 -2.13 6.12
CA ASP A 117 -27.14 -2.26 7.17
C ASP A 117 -26.58 -1.85 8.55
N SER A 118 -27.49 -1.58 9.49
CA SER A 118 -27.11 -1.18 10.86
C SER A 118 -26.20 -2.20 11.53
N THR A 119 -26.40 -3.50 11.26
CA THR A 119 -25.58 -4.58 11.81
C THR A 119 -24.14 -4.49 11.33
N THR A 120 -23.91 -4.23 10.05
CA THR A 120 -22.56 -4.06 9.49
C THR A 120 -21.85 -2.88 10.14
N TYR A 121 -22.52 -1.75 10.38
CA TYR A 121 -21.89 -0.63 11.10
C TYR A 121 -21.50 -0.98 12.53
N VAL A 122 -22.32 -1.74 13.25
CA VAL A 122 -21.99 -2.21 14.60
C VAL A 122 -20.77 -3.13 14.57
N LEU A 123 -20.68 -4.05 13.60
CA LEU A 123 -19.53 -4.93 13.42
C LEU A 123 -18.25 -4.15 13.07
N ILE A 124 -18.33 -3.14 12.21
CA ILE A 124 -17.20 -2.26 11.88
C ILE A 124 -16.75 -1.49 13.12
N ALA A 125 -17.67 -0.97 13.93
CA ALA A 125 -17.34 -0.28 15.17
C ALA A 125 -16.69 -1.21 16.19
N LEU A 126 -17.21 -2.43 16.35
CA LEU A 126 -16.61 -3.45 17.21
C LEU A 126 -15.20 -3.81 16.73
N GLN A 127 -15.02 -4.03 15.43
CA GLN A 127 -13.71 -4.30 14.82
C GLN A 127 -12.74 -3.15 15.09
N PHE A 128 -13.19 -1.90 14.91
CA PHE A 128 -12.37 -0.72 15.22
C PHE A 128 -11.91 -0.72 16.68
N LEU A 129 -12.80 -1.04 17.64
CA LEU A 129 -12.44 -1.09 19.06
C LEU A 129 -11.42 -2.21 19.37
N ILE A 130 -11.58 -3.39 18.74
CA ILE A 130 -10.64 -4.51 18.88
C ILE A 130 -9.25 -4.10 18.38
N PHE A 131 -9.18 -3.51 17.18
CA PHE A 131 -7.91 -3.05 16.62
C PHE A 131 -7.34 -1.87 17.41
N LEU A 132 -8.18 -0.97 17.92
CA LEU A 132 -7.72 0.14 18.78
C LEU A 132 -7.01 -0.38 20.02
N ALA A 133 -7.57 -1.43 20.66
CA ALA A 133 -6.95 -2.09 21.79
C ALA A 133 -5.64 -2.80 21.39
N PHE A 134 -5.65 -3.54 20.29
CA PHE A 134 -4.47 -4.22 19.74
C PHE A 134 -3.33 -3.24 19.43
N GLU A 135 -3.61 -2.18 18.68
CA GLU A 135 -2.64 -1.14 18.32
C GLU A 135 -2.11 -0.42 19.55
N SER A 136 -2.96 -0.16 20.55
CA SER A 136 -2.53 0.42 21.83
C SER A 136 -1.57 -0.49 22.58
N MET A 137 -1.83 -1.80 22.59
CA MET A 137 -0.93 -2.80 23.19
C MET A 137 0.39 -2.87 22.42
N LEU A 138 0.34 -2.96 21.09
CA LEU A 138 1.51 -3.01 20.20
C LEU A 138 2.38 -1.77 20.37
N ALA A 139 1.78 -0.58 20.34
CA ALA A 139 2.44 0.71 20.52
C ALA A 139 3.24 0.76 21.83
N ASN A 140 2.61 0.35 22.93
CA ASN A 140 3.23 0.36 24.26
C ASN A 140 4.33 -0.71 24.39
N GLN A 141 4.11 -1.91 23.88
CA GLN A 141 5.11 -2.98 23.86
C GLN A 141 6.35 -2.57 23.06
N LEU A 142 6.14 -2.04 21.85
CA LEU A 142 7.22 -1.58 20.99
C LEU A 142 8.01 -0.44 21.64
N PHE A 143 7.33 0.52 22.28
CA PHE A 143 8.00 1.60 23.00
C PHE A 143 8.89 1.06 24.14
N ARG A 144 8.38 0.11 24.93
CA ARG A 144 9.17 -0.55 26.00
C ARG A 144 10.37 -1.29 25.43
N LEU A 145 10.20 -2.01 24.32
CA LEU A 145 11.27 -2.74 23.64
C LEU A 145 12.37 -1.78 23.18
N LEU A 146 12.02 -0.70 22.47
CA LEU A 146 12.96 0.30 21.96
C LEU A 146 13.68 1.06 23.07
N ASN A 147 12.98 1.34 24.18
CA ASN A 147 13.59 1.98 25.34
C ASN A 147 14.61 1.06 26.03
N ARG A 148 14.33 -0.25 26.10
CA ARG A 148 15.25 -1.28 26.65
C ARG A 148 16.47 -1.52 25.76
N THR A 149 16.32 -1.51 24.43
CA THR A 149 17.46 -1.74 23.50
C THR A 149 18.44 -0.56 23.46
N GLY A 150 18.08 0.60 24.01
CA GLY A 150 18.94 1.78 24.08
C GLY A 150 19.46 2.22 22.69
N LYS A 151 20.72 2.65 22.63
CA LYS A 151 21.40 3.11 21.40
C LYS A 151 21.89 1.97 20.48
N LYS A 152 21.65 0.69 20.79
CA LYS A 152 22.06 -0.40 19.88
C LYS A 152 21.44 -0.15 18.51
N SER A 153 22.30 -0.11 17.50
CA SER A 153 21.91 0.16 16.12
C SER A 153 21.05 -0.99 15.62
N MET A 154 19.74 -0.77 15.56
CA MET A 154 18.87 -1.65 14.79
C MET A 154 19.07 -1.30 13.30
N HIS A 155 19.06 -2.31 12.43
CA HIS A 155 19.26 -2.19 10.98
C HIS A 155 18.12 -1.43 10.24
N GLY A 156 17.38 -0.55 10.93
CA GLY A 156 16.22 0.15 10.39
C GLY A 156 16.53 1.03 9.17
N LYS A 157 17.74 1.61 9.08
CA LYS A 157 18.17 2.36 7.89
C LYS A 157 18.34 1.46 6.67
N GLN A 158 18.91 0.27 6.84
CA GLN A 158 19.10 -0.70 5.77
C GLN A 158 17.75 -1.25 5.30
N ILE A 159 16.86 -1.55 6.23
CA ILE A 159 15.48 -1.99 5.92
C ILE A 159 14.73 -0.90 5.16
N ALA A 160 14.80 0.36 5.61
CA ALA A 160 14.17 1.47 4.90
C ALA A 160 14.74 1.65 3.49
N CYS A 161 16.06 1.55 3.33
CA CYS A 161 16.72 1.61 2.02
C CYS A 161 16.23 0.49 1.10
N LEU A 162 16.15 -0.74 1.60
CA LEU A 162 15.64 -1.89 0.86
C LEU A 162 14.19 -1.67 0.40
N ILE A 163 13.31 -1.20 1.28
CA ILE A 163 11.91 -0.89 0.93
C ILE A 163 11.83 0.17 -0.17
N VAL A 164 12.63 1.23 -0.08
CA VAL A 164 12.69 2.29 -1.09
C VAL A 164 13.18 1.75 -2.44
N ILE A 165 14.20 0.89 -2.44
CA ILE A 165 14.70 0.23 -3.66
C ILE A 165 13.62 -0.67 -4.27
N CYS A 166 12.96 -1.51 -3.46
CA CYS A 166 11.87 -2.36 -3.92
C CYS A 166 10.71 -1.55 -4.48
N TRP A 167 10.33 -0.46 -3.83
CA TRP A 167 9.29 0.43 -4.33
C TRP A 167 9.71 1.09 -5.65
N GLY A 168 10.96 1.59 -5.74
CA GLY A 168 11.48 2.15 -6.98
C GLY A 168 11.47 1.15 -8.15
N TYR A 169 11.83 -0.11 -7.87
CA TYR A 169 11.72 -1.20 -8.83
C TYR A 169 10.28 -1.43 -9.31
N VAL A 170 9.33 -1.53 -8.38
CA VAL A 170 7.89 -1.68 -8.68
C VAL A 170 7.40 -0.53 -9.56
N GLN A 171 7.72 0.71 -9.22
CA GLN A 171 7.29 1.88 -10.00
C GLN A 171 7.96 1.92 -11.37
N GLY A 172 9.24 1.56 -11.47
CA GLY A 172 9.96 1.46 -12.74
C GLY A 172 9.36 0.39 -13.66
N LEU A 173 9.06 -0.79 -13.13
CA LEU A 173 8.37 -1.85 -13.86
C LEU A 173 6.98 -1.40 -14.31
N HIS A 174 6.22 -0.72 -13.45
CA HIS A 174 4.91 -0.23 -13.83
C HIS A 174 4.99 0.83 -14.94
N ILE A 175 5.95 1.76 -14.86
CA ILE A 175 6.19 2.77 -15.91
C ILE A 175 6.52 2.09 -17.24
N TRP A 176 7.42 1.11 -17.23
CA TRP A 176 7.76 0.33 -18.43
C TRP A 176 6.56 -0.43 -18.99
N ALA A 177 5.77 -1.06 -18.12
CA ALA A 177 4.58 -1.80 -18.51
C ALA A 177 3.49 -0.88 -19.07
N ASP A 178 3.30 0.31 -18.49
CA ASP A 178 2.37 1.33 -18.99
C ASP A 178 2.79 1.83 -20.38
N ALA A 179 4.10 2.01 -20.58
CA ALA A 179 4.72 2.40 -21.85
C ALA A 179 4.57 1.36 -22.97
N THR A 180 4.77 0.09 -22.66
CA THR A 180 4.67 -1.03 -23.62
C THR A 180 3.29 -1.68 -23.65
N TYR A 181 2.33 -1.10 -22.91
CA TYR A 181 0.98 -1.61 -22.68
C TYR A 181 0.95 -3.05 -22.09
N TYR A 182 1.97 -3.47 -21.34
CA TYR A 182 2.09 -4.81 -20.80
C TYR A 182 1.01 -5.14 -19.74
N ASN A 183 -0.06 -5.81 -20.16
CA ASN A 183 -1.29 -5.99 -19.37
C ASN A 183 -1.12 -6.88 -18.13
N ALA A 184 -0.16 -7.82 -18.15
CA ALA A 184 0.11 -8.69 -17.01
C ALA A 184 0.58 -7.91 -15.76
N ILE A 185 1.11 -6.69 -15.94
CA ILE A 185 1.50 -5.78 -14.86
C ILE A 185 0.44 -4.70 -14.63
N THR A 186 -0.01 -4.01 -15.69
CA THR A 186 -0.95 -2.88 -15.54
C THR A 186 -2.35 -3.33 -15.11
N GLY A 187 -2.76 -4.55 -15.45
CA GLY A 187 -4.03 -5.15 -15.04
C GLY A 187 -4.10 -5.47 -13.53
N PHE A 188 -2.96 -5.65 -12.87
CA PHE A 188 -2.90 -5.90 -11.42
C PHE A 188 -3.36 -4.69 -10.60
N THR A 189 -3.19 -3.47 -11.14
CA THR A 189 -3.41 -2.22 -10.38
C THR A 189 -4.80 -2.08 -9.76
N ARG A 190 -5.81 -2.70 -10.37
CA ARG A 190 -7.21 -2.66 -9.90
C ARG A 190 -7.49 -3.48 -8.65
N TYR A 191 -6.57 -4.37 -8.25
CA TYR A 191 -6.76 -5.29 -7.13
C TYR A 191 -6.34 -4.71 -5.79
N LEU A 192 -5.47 -3.69 -5.79
CA LEU A 192 -5.01 -3.05 -4.57
C LEU A 192 -5.80 -1.75 -4.32
N PRO A 193 -6.40 -1.58 -3.12
CA PRO A 193 -7.17 -0.38 -2.82
C PRO A 193 -6.27 0.84 -2.78
N ALA A 194 -6.76 1.95 -3.34
CA ALA A 194 -6.04 3.23 -3.43
C ALA A 194 -4.65 3.13 -4.10
N TYR A 195 -4.37 2.06 -4.85
CA TYR A 195 -3.10 1.93 -5.57
C TYR A 195 -3.15 2.74 -6.86
N ARG A 196 -2.27 3.74 -6.92
CA ARG A 196 -2.09 4.65 -8.06
C ARG A 196 -0.59 4.71 -8.39
N PRO A 197 -0.06 3.72 -9.11
CA PRO A 197 1.33 3.74 -9.52
C PRO A 197 1.60 4.90 -10.48
N ILE A 198 2.89 5.24 -10.65
CA ILE A 198 3.28 6.35 -11.52
C ILE A 198 2.99 5.95 -12.98
N HIS A 199 2.30 6.84 -13.69
CA HIS A 199 2.10 6.75 -15.13
C HIS A 199 3.04 7.72 -15.82
N ALA A 200 3.71 7.29 -16.87
CA ALA A 200 4.63 8.13 -17.62
C ALA A 200 4.25 8.27 -19.10
N LYS A 201 3.15 7.65 -19.55
CA LYS A 201 2.75 7.62 -20.96
C LYS A 201 2.75 9.00 -21.63
N ARG A 202 2.15 10.01 -20.98
CA ARG A 202 2.06 11.36 -21.55
C ARG A 202 3.42 12.08 -21.60
N ASP A 203 4.28 11.84 -20.63
CA ASP A 203 5.57 12.51 -20.53
C ASP A 203 6.64 11.84 -21.41
N LEU A 204 6.60 10.50 -21.54
CA LEU A 204 7.42 9.74 -22.48
C LEU A 204 7.05 10.02 -23.95
N ALA A 205 5.75 10.16 -24.25
CA ALA A 205 5.29 10.59 -25.57
C ALA A 205 5.74 12.02 -25.89
N ARG A 206 5.72 12.93 -24.90
CA ARG A 206 6.22 14.31 -25.05
C ARG A 206 7.73 14.39 -25.25
N LEU A 207 8.49 13.48 -24.65
CA LEU A 207 9.95 13.38 -24.83
C LEU A 207 10.34 12.67 -26.14
N GLY A 208 9.36 12.19 -26.93
CA GLY A 208 9.60 11.49 -28.19
C GLY A 208 10.16 10.07 -28.00
N TRP A 209 10.09 9.50 -26.80
CA TRP A 209 10.65 8.19 -26.50
C TRP A 209 9.67 7.05 -26.83
N ILE A 210 8.40 7.37 -27.06
CA ILE A 210 7.34 6.42 -27.38
C ILE A 210 6.35 7.05 -28.35
N ASP A 211 6.10 6.40 -29.48
CA ASP A 211 4.97 6.71 -30.34
C ASP A 211 3.73 5.94 -29.87
N SER A 212 2.92 6.62 -29.05
CA SER A 212 1.73 6.02 -28.45
C SER A 212 0.63 5.67 -29.46
N GLU A 213 0.65 6.28 -30.66
CA GLU A 213 -0.30 5.97 -31.73
C GLU A 213 0.14 4.75 -32.52
N ALA A 214 1.43 4.66 -32.88
CA ALA A 214 1.98 3.48 -33.57
C ALA A 214 1.78 2.19 -32.77
N LEU A 215 2.14 2.20 -31.47
CA LEU A 215 1.96 1.03 -30.59
C LEU A 215 0.50 0.65 -30.36
N ARG A 216 -0.41 1.64 -30.40
CA ARG A 216 -1.86 1.37 -30.29
C ARG A 216 -2.40 0.74 -31.57
N ASN A 217 -1.93 1.19 -32.73
CA ASN A 217 -2.32 0.65 -34.02
C ASN A 217 -1.78 -0.76 -34.24
N GLU A 218 -0.51 -1.03 -33.90
CA GLU A 218 0.08 -2.37 -33.99
C GLU A 218 -0.71 -3.39 -33.16
N ARG A 219 -1.06 -3.06 -31.92
CA ARG A 219 -1.90 -3.94 -31.09
C ARG A 219 -3.34 -4.08 -31.57
N ALA A 220 -3.92 -3.05 -32.17
CA ALA A 220 -5.24 -3.16 -32.75
C ALA A 220 -5.22 -4.16 -33.91
N VAL A 221 -4.18 -4.12 -34.74
CA VAL A 221 -3.96 -5.07 -35.84
C VAL A 221 -3.68 -6.48 -35.31
N GLU A 222 -2.86 -6.63 -34.28
CA GLU A 222 -2.56 -7.92 -33.64
C GLU A 222 -3.82 -8.57 -33.07
N LYS A 223 -4.63 -7.83 -32.29
CA LYS A 223 -5.90 -8.33 -31.74
C LYS A 223 -6.92 -8.68 -32.80
N LEU A 224 -6.97 -7.93 -33.91
CA LEU A 224 -7.81 -8.27 -35.05
C LEU A 224 -7.33 -9.58 -35.68
N GLY A 225 -6.02 -9.75 -35.87
CA GLY A 225 -5.41 -10.98 -36.38
C GLY A 225 -5.72 -12.21 -35.52
N GLU A 226 -5.59 -12.09 -34.19
CA GLU A 226 -5.96 -13.16 -33.24
C GLU A 226 -7.45 -13.52 -33.35
N ALA A 227 -8.33 -12.52 -33.36
CA ALA A 227 -9.78 -12.74 -33.49
C ALA A 227 -10.17 -13.44 -34.79
N PHE A 228 -9.55 -13.07 -35.92
CA PHE A 228 -9.79 -13.76 -37.20
C PHE A 228 -9.20 -15.16 -37.26
N SER A 229 -8.16 -15.46 -36.46
CA SER A 229 -7.56 -16.80 -36.39
C SER A 229 -8.33 -17.79 -35.52
N GLU A 230 -9.14 -17.30 -34.57
CA GLU A 230 -10.04 -18.15 -33.76
C GLU A 230 -11.37 -18.49 -34.47
N GLU A 231 -11.74 -17.76 -35.53
CA GLU A 231 -12.95 -18.00 -36.33
C GLU A 231 -12.76 -18.99 -37.50
N LEU A 232 -11.53 -19.46 -37.76
CA LEU A 232 -11.15 -20.39 -38.83
C LEU A 232 -10.85 -21.81 -38.29
#